data_AF-S8DII9-F1
#
_entry.id   AF-S8DII9-F1
#
_cell.length_a   1.000
_cell.length_b   1.000
_cell.length_c   1.000
_cell.angle_alpha   90.00
_cell.angle_beta   90.00
_cell.angle_gamma   90.00
#
_symmetry.space_group_name_H-M   'P 1'
#
loop_
_entity.id
_entity.type
_entity.pdbx_description
1 polymer ?
#
loop_
_entity_poly.entity_id
_entity_poly.type
_entity_poly.pdbx_seq_one_letter_code
_entity_poly.pdbx_strand_id
1 'polypeptide(L)'
;NERMEEAKASKFNRICVFCGSSQGRKTSYQEAAVELGKVLVSKKIDLVYGGGSIGLMGLVSQAVHDGGRHVLGVIPKTLMPRELTGVTVGEVKAVSNMHQRKAEMARHSDAFIALPG
;
A
#
# COMPACT_ATOMS: atom_id res chain seq x y z
N ASN A 1 31.11 7.27 -21.71
CA ASN A 1 30.59 5.95 -21.28
C ASN A 1 29.13 6.13 -20.91
N GLU A 2 28.32 6.32 -21.94
CA GLU A 2 26.92 6.76 -21.84
C GLU A 2 26.04 5.55 -22.09
N ARG A 3 25.54 4.95 -21.01
CA ARG A 3 24.41 4.01 -20.99
C ARG A 3 24.07 3.75 -19.53
N MET A 4 23.56 4.78 -18.86
CA MET A 4 22.65 4.53 -17.75
C MET A 4 21.36 4.07 -18.42
N GLU A 5 20.97 2.80 -18.21
CA GLU A 5 19.70 2.26 -18.68
C GLU A 5 18.58 3.25 -18.31
N GLU A 6 17.88 3.79 -19.31
CA GLU A 6 16.58 4.39 -19.10
C GLU A 6 15.73 3.32 -18.40
N ALA A 7 15.46 3.52 -17.11
CA ALA A 7 14.57 2.66 -16.35
C ALA A 7 13.22 2.66 -17.05
N LYS A 8 12.96 1.58 -17.81
CA LYS A 8 11.75 1.40 -18.61
C LYS A 8 10.54 1.72 -17.73
N ALA A 9 9.73 2.70 -18.16
CA ALA A 9 8.56 3.12 -17.42
C ALA A 9 7.67 1.90 -17.09
N SER A 10 7.22 1.81 -15.84
CA SER A 10 6.34 0.73 -15.39
C SER A 10 5.04 0.74 -16.22
N LYS A 11 4.55 -0.45 -16.60
CA LYS A 11 3.23 -0.60 -17.23
C LYS A 11 2.08 -0.27 -16.26
N PHE A 12 2.35 -0.34 -14.96
CA PHE A 12 1.37 -0.11 -13.89
C PHE A 12 1.56 1.28 -13.31
N ASN A 13 0.47 2.03 -13.16
CA ASN A 13 0.43 3.31 -12.49
C ASN A 13 0.11 3.14 -11.00
N ARG A 14 -0.73 2.15 -10.67
CA ARG A 14 -1.20 1.93 -9.31
C ARG A 14 -1.33 0.45 -8.99
N ILE A 15 -0.75 0.02 -7.87
CA ILE A 15 -0.76 -1.37 -7.43
C ILE A 15 -1.47 -1.48 -6.09
N CYS A 16 -2.37 -2.46 -5.99
CA CYS A 16 -2.97 -2.83 -4.72
C CYS A 16 -2.07 -3.80 -3.96
N VAL A 17 -1.79 -3.51 -2.69
CA VAL A 17 -1.09 -4.42 -1.78
C VAL A 17 -2.05 -4.92 -0.71
N PHE A 18 -2.28 -6.24 -0.70
CA PHE A 18 -2.91 -6.94 0.41
C PHE A 18 -1.85 -7.31 1.44
N CYS A 19 -2.03 -6.89 2.69
CA CYS A 19 -1.12 -7.18 3.79
C CYS A 19 -1.85 -7.11 5.14
N GLY A 20 -1.30 -7.78 6.15
CA GLY A 20 -1.90 -7.83 7.48
C GLY A 20 -1.77 -6.53 8.29
N SER A 21 -2.68 -6.35 9.24
CA SER A 21 -2.63 -5.28 10.27
C SER A 21 -1.66 -5.57 11.41
N SER A 22 -1.02 -6.75 11.41
CA SER A 22 0.05 -7.14 12.33
C SER A 22 1.41 -7.00 11.63
N GLN A 23 2.48 -6.76 12.39
CA GLN A 23 3.85 -6.78 11.87
C GLN A 23 4.39 -8.20 11.67
N GLY A 24 3.68 -9.22 12.18
CA GLY A 24 4.15 -10.60 12.23
C GLY A 24 5.28 -10.81 13.24
N ARG A 25 5.80 -12.04 13.30
CA ARG A 25 6.84 -12.45 14.28
C ARG A 25 8.28 -12.38 13.75
N LYS A 26 8.46 -12.23 12.44
CA LYS A 26 9.77 -12.18 11.79
C LYS A 26 10.02 -10.78 11.25
N THR A 27 11.20 -10.23 11.50
CA THR A 27 11.60 -8.91 10.97
C THR A 27 11.60 -8.91 9.44
N SER A 28 11.90 -10.04 8.81
CA SER A 28 11.87 -10.22 7.35
C SER A 28 10.54 -9.83 6.70
N TYR A 29 9.41 -9.91 7.41
CA TYR A 29 8.12 -9.46 6.87
C TYR A 29 8.00 -7.94 6.83
N GLN A 30 8.55 -7.27 7.85
CA GLN A 30 8.58 -5.82 7.97
C GLN A 30 9.55 -5.24 6.94
N GLU A 31 10.73 -5.85 6.82
CA GLU A 31 11.74 -5.52 5.82
C GLU A 31 11.17 -5.63 4.40
N ALA A 32 10.49 -6.75 4.10
CA ALA A 32 9.84 -6.94 2.79
C ALA A 32 8.76 -5.90 2.49
N ALA A 33 7.96 -5.48 3.49
CA ALA A 33 6.95 -4.44 3.31
C ALA A 33 7.58 -3.07 2.98
N VAL A 34 8.66 -2.71 3.66
CA VAL A 34 9.41 -1.47 3.40
C VAL A 34 10.12 -1.53 2.05
N GLU A 35 10.77 -2.65 1.73
CA GLU A 35 11.44 -2.86 0.46
C GLU A 35 10.45 -2.77 -0.71
N LEU A 36 9.28 -3.39 -0.60
CA LEU A 36 8.23 -3.28 -1.60
C LEU A 36 7.82 -1.82 -1.81
N GLY A 37 7.61 -1.06 -0.73
CA GLY A 37 7.27 0.37 -0.83
C GLY A 37 8.33 1.17 -1.59
N LYS A 38 9.62 0.94 -1.31
CA LYS A 38 10.74 1.56 -2.03
C LYS A 38 10.77 1.18 -3.51
N VAL A 39 10.44 -0.07 -3.85
CA VAL A 39 10.36 -0.52 -5.25
C VAL A 39 9.19 0.15 -5.98
N LEU A 40 8.03 0.33 -5.34
CA LEU A 40 6.92 1.06 -5.92
C LEU A 40 7.31 2.51 -6.21
N VAL A 41 7.99 3.17 -5.25
CA VAL A 41 8.49 4.54 -5.41
C VAL A 41 9.48 4.67 -6.56
N SER A 42 10.50 3.81 -6.63
CA SER A 42 11.51 3.87 -7.69
C SER A 42 10.92 3.66 -9.09
N LYS A 43 9.83 2.88 -9.17
CA LYS A 43 9.08 2.64 -10.41
C LYS A 43 7.99 3.68 -10.68
N LYS A 44 7.86 4.72 -9.84
CA LYS A 44 6.84 5.78 -9.90
C LYS A 44 5.40 5.23 -9.84
N ILE A 45 5.18 4.20 -9.05
CA ILE A 45 3.88 3.53 -8.87
C ILE A 45 3.22 4.03 -7.60
N ASP A 46 1.91 4.30 -7.66
CA ASP A 46 1.08 4.66 -6.50
C ASP A 46 0.54 3.41 -5.78
N LEU A 47 0.23 3.55 -4.49
CA LEU A 47 -0.25 2.46 -3.65
C LEU A 47 -1.76 2.52 -3.45
N VAL A 48 -2.41 1.37 -3.58
CA VAL A 48 -3.76 1.11 -3.04
C VAL A 48 -3.66 0.03 -1.96
N TYR A 49 -4.35 0.17 -0.85
CA TYR A 49 -4.32 -0.83 0.21
C TYR A 49 -5.55 -0.76 1.12
N GLY A 50 -5.52 -1.52 2.22
CA GLY A 50 -6.62 -1.61 3.18
C GLY A 50 -6.86 -0.36 4.06
N GLY A 51 -5.97 0.63 4.08
CA GLY A 51 -6.19 1.86 4.86
C GLY A 51 -5.86 1.79 6.35
N GLY A 52 -5.25 0.70 6.84
CA GLY A 52 -4.80 0.60 8.23
C GLY A 52 -3.47 1.30 8.50
N SER A 53 -3.31 1.94 9.65
CA SER A 53 -2.09 2.70 10.00
C SER A 53 -1.02 1.87 10.74
N ILE A 54 -1.29 0.60 11.02
CA ILE A 54 -0.43 -0.29 11.82
C ILE A 54 0.00 -1.54 11.05
N GLY A 55 0.95 -2.30 11.62
CA GLY A 55 1.41 -3.55 11.02
C GLY A 55 2.15 -3.35 9.70
N LEU A 56 2.09 -4.35 8.82
CA LEU A 56 2.67 -4.25 7.48
C LEU A 56 1.98 -3.19 6.62
N MET A 57 0.67 -2.98 6.81
CA MET A 57 -0.09 -1.90 6.17
C MET A 57 0.50 -0.52 6.45
N GLY A 58 0.79 -0.22 7.72
CA GLY A 58 1.45 1.02 8.11
C GLY A 58 2.83 1.17 7.46
N LEU A 59 3.66 0.12 7.53
CA LEU A 59 5.01 0.15 6.97
C LEU A 59 5.05 0.40 5.46
N VAL A 60 4.25 -0.31 4.67
CA VAL A 60 4.22 -0.13 3.21
C VAL A 60 3.64 1.23 2.84
N SER A 61 2.59 1.68 3.54
CA SER A 61 1.96 2.98 3.28
C SER A 61 2.92 4.15 3.56
N GLN A 62 3.66 4.09 4.68
CA GLN A 62 4.63 5.10 5.05
C GLN A 62 5.80 5.14 4.06
N ALA A 63 6.37 3.99 3.71
CA ALA A 63 7.47 3.93 2.75
C ALA A 63 7.12 4.51 1.38
N VAL A 64 5.89 4.31 0.90
CA VAL A 64 5.40 4.88 -0.36
C VAL A 64 5.16 6.39 -0.24
N HIS A 65 4.55 6.82 0.87
CA HIS A 65 4.27 8.23 1.13
C HIS A 65 5.55 9.07 1.28
N ASP A 66 6.53 8.60 2.04
CA ASP A 66 7.83 9.23 2.23
C ASP A 66 8.61 9.36 0.92
N GLY A 67 8.39 8.41 0.00
CA GLY A 67 8.93 8.44 -1.36
C GLY A 67 8.18 9.39 -2.32
N GLY A 68 7.19 10.15 -1.83
CA GLY A 68 6.46 11.15 -2.62
C GLY A 68 5.45 10.57 -3.61
N ARG A 69 5.06 9.29 -3.45
CA ARG A 69 3.99 8.67 -4.26
C ARG A 69 2.66 8.74 -3.53
N HIS A 70 1.58 8.66 -4.29
CA HIS A 70 0.24 8.73 -3.73
C HIS A 70 -0.15 7.40 -3.08
N VAL A 71 -0.84 7.50 -1.95
CA VAL A 71 -1.34 6.36 -1.16
C VAL A 71 -2.85 6.51 -1.02
N LEU A 72 -3.59 5.48 -1.42
CA LEU A 72 -5.04 5.38 -1.26
C LEU A 72 -5.40 4.19 -0.36
N GLY A 73 -5.87 4.49 0.85
CA GLY A 73 -6.42 3.51 1.78
C GLY A 73 -7.92 3.34 1.61
N VAL A 74 -8.40 2.12 1.36
CA VAL A 74 -9.84 1.83 1.28
C VAL A 74 -10.26 1.02 2.50
N ILE A 75 -11.11 1.62 3.34
CA ILE A 75 -11.50 1.02 4.61
C ILE A 75 -13.01 1.10 4.87
N PRO A 76 -13.66 0.03 5.35
CA PRO A 76 -15.03 0.12 5.83
C PRO A 76 -15.12 1.01 7.06
N LYS A 77 -16.17 1.84 7.15
CA LYS A 77 -16.42 2.73 8.30
C LYS A 77 -16.39 1.98 9.64
N THR A 78 -16.84 0.73 9.66
CA THR A 78 -16.87 -0.12 10.87
C THR A 78 -15.48 -0.55 11.36
N LEU A 79 -14.47 -0.56 10.49
CA LEU A 79 -13.10 -0.96 10.85
C LEU A 79 -12.20 0.23 11.18
N MET A 80 -12.62 1.47 10.87
CA MET A 80 -11.82 2.66 11.12
C MET A 80 -11.33 2.79 12.56
N PRO A 81 -12.17 2.62 13.61
CA PRO A 81 -11.69 2.75 15.00
C PRO A 81 -10.63 1.71 15.40
N ARG A 82 -10.58 0.57 14.71
CA ARG A 82 -9.69 -0.55 15.03
C ARG A 82 -8.41 -0.57 14.20
N GLU A 83 -8.48 -0.13 12.94
CA GLU A 83 -7.34 -0.16 12.00
C GLU A 83 -6.67 1.22 11.83
N LEU A 84 -7.35 2.34 12.14
CA LEU A 84 -6.78 3.68 12.20
C LEU A 84 -6.54 4.10 13.66
N THR A 85 -5.57 3.48 14.32
CA THR A 85 -5.22 3.81 15.71
C THR A 85 -4.09 4.84 15.83
N GLY A 86 -3.69 5.44 14.70
CA GLY A 86 -2.59 6.39 14.61
C GLY A 86 -2.78 7.35 13.43
N VAL A 87 -1.71 7.99 12.98
CA VAL A 87 -1.75 8.88 11.81
C VAL A 87 -1.81 8.04 10.55
N THR A 88 -2.83 8.27 9.72
CA THR A 88 -2.86 7.72 8.36
C THR A 88 -2.11 8.62 7.41
N VAL A 89 -1.37 8.00 6.49
CA VAL A 89 -0.72 8.69 5.39
C VAL A 89 -1.52 8.53 4.10
N GLY A 90 -1.56 9.60 3.31
CA GLY A 90 -2.30 9.65 2.05
C GLY A 90 -3.81 9.85 2.20
N GLU A 91 -4.54 9.48 1.15
CA GLU A 91 -6.01 9.57 1.07
C GLU A 91 -6.66 8.34 1.70
N VAL A 92 -7.74 8.56 2.46
CA VAL A 92 -8.55 7.46 3.03
C VAL A 92 -9.96 7.52 2.46
N LYS A 93 -10.35 6.47 1.73
CA LYS A 93 -11.69 6.26 1.20
C LYS A 93 -12.50 5.34 2.11
N ALA A 94 -13.42 5.95 2.86
CA ALA A 94 -14.35 5.22 3.71
C ALA A 94 -15.51 4.60 2.90
N VAL A 95 -15.71 3.29 3.03
CA VAL A 95 -16.78 2.53 2.34
C VAL A 95 -17.77 1.91 3.32
N SER A 96 -18.92 1.43 2.84
CA SER A 96 -19.96 0.90 3.73
C SER A 96 -19.68 -0.52 4.24
N ASN A 97 -19.02 -1.37 3.45
CA ASN A 97 -18.83 -2.78 3.78
C ASN A 97 -17.61 -3.41 3.08
N MET A 98 -17.35 -4.69 3.40
CA MET A 98 -16.21 -5.45 2.85
C MET A 98 -16.32 -5.78 1.36
N HIS A 99 -17.52 -5.80 0.77
CA HIS A 99 -17.66 -5.99 -0.68
C HIS A 99 -17.26 -4.72 -1.42
N GLN A 100 -17.74 -3.56 -0.96
CA GLN A 100 -17.32 -2.26 -1.49
C GLN A 100 -15.83 -2.04 -1.30
N ARG A 101 -15.24 -2.46 -0.16
CA ARG A 101 -13.78 -2.38 0.06
C ARG A 101 -13.01 -3.08 -1.07
N LYS A 102 -13.35 -4.34 -1.33
CA LYS A 102 -12.71 -5.14 -2.39
C LYS A 102 -12.96 -4.54 -3.78
N ALA A 103 -14.19 -4.14 -4.08
CA ALA A 103 -14.56 -3.56 -5.37
C ALA A 103 -13.79 -2.26 -5.64
N GLU A 104 -13.71 -1.38 -4.65
CA GLU A 104 -12.98 -0.10 -4.76
C GLU A 104 -11.47 -0.31 -4.86
N MET A 105 -10.89 -1.22 -4.07
CA MET A 105 -9.47 -1.58 -4.20
C MET A 105 -9.16 -2.12 -5.61
N ALA A 106 -10.02 -2.98 -6.15
CA ALA A 106 -9.83 -3.53 -7.49
C ALA A 106 -10.01 -2.47 -8.58
N ARG A 107 -11.04 -1.63 -8.48
CA ARG A 107 -11.35 -0.57 -9.45
C ARG A 107 -10.21 0.46 -9.58
N HIS A 108 -9.47 0.68 -8.50
CA HIS A 108 -8.37 1.62 -8.46
C HIS A 108 -7.00 0.99 -8.76
N SER A 109 -6.90 -0.26 -9.22
CA SER A 109 -5.58 -0.92 -9.31
C SER A 109 -5.37 -1.63 -10.63
N ASP A 110 -4.15 -1.51 -11.16
CA ASP A 110 -3.75 -2.18 -12.40
C ASP A 110 -3.23 -3.61 -12.13
N ALA A 111 -2.72 -3.85 -10.92
CA ALA A 111 -2.22 -5.14 -10.46
C ALA A 111 -2.34 -5.28 -8.93
N PHE A 112 -2.10 -6.50 -8.45
CA PHE A 112 -2.23 -6.86 -7.04
C PHE A 112 -0.99 -7.61 -6.57
N ILE A 113 -0.56 -7.32 -5.34
CA ILE A 113 0.52 -8.02 -4.64
C ILE A 113 -0.02 -8.46 -3.27
N ALA A 114 0.28 -9.70 -2.89
CA ALA A 114 -0.01 -10.20 -1.55
C ALA A 114 1.29 -10.32 -0.75
N LEU A 115 1.42 -9.50 0.29
CA LEU A 115 2.41 -9.69 1.35
C LEU A 115 1.86 -10.65 2.43
N PRO A 116 2.69 -11.13 3.36
CA PRO A 116 2.21 -11.89 4.51
C PRO A 116 1.06 -11.17 5.24
N GLY A 117 0.02 -11.89 5.63
CA GLY A 117 -1.16 -11.28 6.26
C GLY A 117 -2.29 -12.25 6.50
#